data_AF-B9WZ67-F1
#
_entry.id   AF-B9WZ67-F1
#
_cell.length_a   1.000
_cell.length_b   1.000
_cell.length_c   1.000
_cell.angle_alpha   90.00
_cell.angle_beta   90.00
_cell.angle_gamma   90.00
#
_symmetry.space_group_name_H-M   'P 1'
#
loop_
_entity.id
_entity.type
_entity.pdbx_description
1 polymer ?
#
loop_
_entity_poly.entity_id
_entity_poly.type
_entity_poly.pdbx_seq_one_letter_code
_entity_poly.pdbx_strand_id
1 'polypeptide(L)'
;MLVEGKSDGFTYSRSGGKYGNKGQNWTNGPKAVYSNGQVKWDLSSLGTLENGVTYKVSFTVWPKQAAYNLMADLHNGKVSYNDLSPEQKSMIVNKNGSYYLKTNTQAFVDYKKVKTENGKEVEGETGYSKYDDPDPMKLSYTTLKVTKNWTDSTLDNKSTRPNPIKVWIVRDGEKYQEVTLSKANNWEQTVYIAPGLKVKPGDHGTDKTGANAGIIQSSPGHVYTVAEDGIDRRYELSVSPIKPLLDGTTTNTIDDLIDGLSNTKWPGKTATITAKNILKNSLKISKVVTTKDDASDSITVDKTFKVNLSLTDSSGNPLKTVDYDADGKISNGELQYAIYDKSNPQNPIKTGAIDSPTMSFDLKTSQYVRVINIPSGASYTVTEDQSSIPAGYKFLKIANGTGKLNGDKSVDVTVYNKRNALNVAILKVDTANVNKVLKGAEFVLYKKDGVTEATNADGQKIGKLVTNSEGKVVIGNLLEGEYVLKETKAPSGYKLAAPITVHVLGNKVVFTQQGIQKDGVPSADGFTYTMTITNSSGTELPMTGGSGVKLLMIIGTVLVVISLSYGFRLWYRRERGEE
;
A
#
# COMPACT_ATOMS: atom_id res chain seq x y z
N MET A 1 41.77 25.03 10.52
CA MET A 1 41.49 25.93 11.66
C MET A 1 40.08 25.72 12.21
N LEU A 2 39.93 25.74 13.53
CA LEU A 2 38.65 25.49 14.24
C LEU A 2 37.94 26.78 14.72
N VAL A 3 38.62 27.93 14.62
CA VAL A 3 38.08 29.26 14.97
C VAL A 3 38.06 30.18 13.74
N GLU A 4 37.22 31.19 13.80
CA GLU A 4 37.15 32.30 12.85
C GLU A 4 37.09 33.62 13.60
N GLY A 5 37.62 34.70 12.99
CA GLY A 5 37.65 36.03 13.59
C GLY A 5 37.52 37.09 12.52
N LYS A 6 37.07 38.29 12.91
CA LYS A 6 36.99 39.46 12.01
C LYS A 6 38.38 40.00 11.70
N SER A 7 38.65 40.32 10.44
CA SER A 7 39.87 41.03 10.04
C SER A 7 39.85 42.52 10.38
N ASP A 8 38.68 43.10 10.68
CA ASP A 8 38.44 44.55 10.85
C ASP A 8 37.79 44.93 12.20
N GLY A 9 37.35 43.95 13.00
CA GLY A 9 36.60 44.15 14.26
C GLY A 9 37.46 44.47 15.50
N PHE A 10 38.67 45.00 15.30
CA PHE A 10 39.59 45.32 16.39
C PHE A 10 39.19 46.62 17.09
N THR A 11 39.19 46.61 18.42
CA THR A 11 39.03 47.79 19.26
C THR A 11 40.32 48.05 20.03
N TYR A 12 40.66 49.32 20.21
CA TYR A 12 41.92 49.73 20.82
C TYR A 12 41.64 50.68 21.97
N SER A 13 42.37 50.53 23.08
CA SER A 13 42.30 51.43 24.22
C SER A 13 43.67 51.64 24.84
N ARG A 14 43.83 52.79 25.52
CA ARG A 14 45.01 53.15 26.30
C ARG A 14 44.58 53.49 27.72
N SER A 15 45.26 52.98 28.71
CA SER A 15 44.95 53.20 30.14
C SER A 15 46.24 53.38 30.95
N GLY A 16 46.17 53.96 32.13
CA GLY A 16 47.36 54.30 32.92
C GLY A 16 48.05 55.58 32.43
N GLY A 17 49.08 56.03 33.15
CA GLY A 17 49.74 57.31 32.92
C GLY A 17 48.74 58.48 32.84
N LYS A 18 48.86 59.32 31.80
CA LYS A 18 47.97 60.47 31.56
C LYS A 18 46.52 60.10 31.17
N TYR A 19 46.23 58.82 30.91
CA TYR A 19 44.90 58.34 30.49
C TYR A 19 44.05 57.82 31.66
N GLY A 20 44.63 57.69 32.86
CA GLY A 20 43.95 57.20 34.06
C GLY A 20 43.53 55.72 33.96
N ASN A 21 43.03 55.17 35.07
CA ASN A 21 42.76 53.73 35.20
C ASN A 21 41.52 53.23 34.45
N LYS A 22 40.60 54.13 34.07
CA LYS A 22 39.36 53.74 33.36
C LYS A 22 39.59 53.43 31.87
N GLY A 23 40.75 53.80 31.33
CA GLY A 23 41.08 53.64 29.93
C GLY A 23 40.30 54.59 29.01
N GLN A 24 40.91 54.93 27.89
CA GLN A 24 40.32 55.75 26.83
C GLN A 24 40.40 55.01 25.50
N ASN A 25 39.35 55.11 24.70
CA ASN A 25 39.32 54.56 23.34
C ASN A 25 40.42 55.20 22.49
N TRP A 26 41.13 54.37 21.73
CA TRP A 26 42.26 54.80 20.92
C TRP A 26 41.98 54.61 19.43
N THR A 27 41.19 55.52 18.86
CA THR A 27 40.69 55.42 17.48
C THR A 27 41.77 55.62 16.41
N ASN A 28 42.85 56.34 16.75
CA ASN A 28 43.91 56.72 15.81
C ASN A 28 45.19 55.88 15.99
N GLY A 29 45.10 54.73 16.66
CA GLY A 29 46.24 53.84 16.87
C GLY A 29 46.60 52.99 15.65
N PRO A 30 47.80 52.38 15.63
CA PRO A 30 48.16 51.39 14.63
C PRO A 30 47.16 50.25 14.64
N LYS A 31 46.72 49.83 13.45
CA LYS A 31 45.72 48.78 13.32
C LYS A 31 46.38 47.40 13.37
N ALA A 32 45.82 46.49 14.16
CA ALA A 32 46.16 45.09 14.13
C ALA A 32 45.64 44.45 12.83
N VAL A 33 46.34 43.41 12.38
CA VAL A 33 45.99 42.61 11.20
C VAL A 33 45.74 41.17 11.64
N TYR A 34 44.66 40.57 11.15
CA TYR A 34 44.40 39.14 11.31
C TYR A 34 44.69 38.42 9.99
N SER A 35 45.63 37.46 10.00
CA SER A 35 45.93 36.62 8.86
C SER A 35 46.38 35.23 9.32
N ASN A 36 45.98 34.18 8.60
CA ASN A 36 46.35 32.78 8.88
C ASN A 36 46.14 32.33 10.34
N GLY A 37 45.09 32.82 11.01
CA GLY A 37 44.81 32.44 12.40
C GLY A 37 45.75 33.07 13.42
N GLN A 38 46.40 34.19 13.08
CA GLN A 38 47.26 34.99 13.96
C GLN A 38 46.85 36.47 13.94
N VAL A 39 46.93 37.15 15.09
CA VAL A 39 46.73 38.59 15.23
C VAL A 39 48.11 39.22 15.35
N LYS A 40 48.50 40.04 14.37
CA LYS A 40 49.70 40.85 14.47
C LYS A 40 49.33 42.29 14.80
N TRP A 41 49.84 42.81 15.91
CA TRP A 41 49.68 44.22 16.26
C TRP A 41 51.05 44.89 16.34
N ASP A 42 51.36 45.67 15.30
CA ASP A 42 52.62 46.38 15.18
C ASP A 42 52.49 47.80 15.76
N LEU A 43 53.20 48.06 16.86
CA LEU A 43 53.24 49.36 17.52
C LEU A 43 54.48 50.18 17.15
N SER A 44 55.37 49.65 16.31
CA SER A 44 56.64 50.29 15.95
C SER A 44 56.45 51.67 15.31
N SER A 45 55.34 51.88 14.59
CA SER A 45 55.01 53.15 13.94
C SER A 45 54.78 54.31 14.92
N LEU A 46 54.66 54.05 16.23
CA LEU A 46 54.53 55.09 17.25
C LEU A 46 55.87 55.74 17.64
N GLY A 47 57.00 55.12 17.30
CA GLY A 47 58.33 55.53 17.75
C GLY A 47 58.56 55.20 19.22
N THR A 48 57.90 55.92 20.15
CA THR A 48 58.09 55.77 21.60
C THR A 48 56.77 55.46 22.30
N LEU A 49 56.74 54.39 23.09
CA LEU A 49 55.61 54.06 23.96
C LEU A 49 55.67 54.90 25.24
N GLU A 50 54.52 55.38 25.70
CA GLU A 50 54.43 56.24 26.87
C GLU A 50 54.64 55.45 28.16
N ASN A 51 55.50 55.95 29.06
CA ASN A 51 55.79 55.30 30.33
C ASN A 51 54.53 55.21 31.21
N GLY A 52 54.29 54.04 31.81
CA GLY A 52 53.14 53.79 32.67
C GLY A 52 51.79 53.64 31.94
N VAL A 53 51.79 53.57 30.60
CA VAL A 53 50.57 53.38 29.79
C VAL A 53 50.45 51.92 29.33
N THR A 54 49.26 51.35 29.54
CA THR A 54 48.86 50.03 29.02
C THR A 54 48.08 50.23 27.72
N TYR A 55 48.57 49.60 26.66
CA TYR A 55 47.96 49.57 25.33
C TYR A 55 47.23 48.25 25.14
N LYS A 56 45.92 48.28 24.82
CA LYS A 56 45.08 47.09 24.70
C LYS A 56 44.42 47.04 23.34
N VAL A 57 44.58 45.92 22.64
CA VAL A 57 43.77 45.51 21.49
C VAL A 57 42.76 44.44 21.93
N SER A 58 41.52 44.54 21.48
CA SER A 58 40.48 43.54 21.74
C SER A 58 39.76 43.17 20.45
N PHE A 59 39.49 41.90 20.26
CA PHE A 59 38.79 41.34 19.10
C PHE A 59 37.92 40.16 19.52
N THR A 60 36.95 39.81 18.67
CA THR A 60 36.04 38.68 18.90
C THR A 60 36.37 37.57 17.91
N VAL A 61 36.45 36.35 18.43
CA VAL A 61 36.53 35.11 17.64
C VAL A 61 35.35 34.21 17.97
N TRP A 62 34.96 33.36 17.03
CA TRP A 62 33.91 32.37 17.19
C TRP A 62 34.33 30.99 16.63
N PRO A 63 33.79 29.90 17.18
CA PRO A 63 34.03 28.55 16.65
C PRO A 63 33.43 28.35 15.26
N LYS A 64 34.16 27.63 14.39
CA LYS A 64 33.66 27.12 13.10
C LYS A 64 32.76 25.90 13.29
N GLN A 65 31.88 25.61 12.32
CA GLN A 65 31.10 24.35 12.29
C GLN A 65 32.00 23.11 12.45
N ALA A 66 33.19 23.13 11.84
CA ALA A 66 34.18 22.07 11.98
C ALA A 66 34.62 21.80 13.43
N ALA A 67 34.57 22.81 14.32
CA ALA A 67 34.85 22.62 15.74
C ALA A 67 33.76 21.82 16.42
N TYR A 68 32.49 22.16 16.19
CA TYR A 68 31.34 21.40 16.70
C TYR A 68 31.31 19.96 16.19
N ASN A 69 31.62 19.76 14.91
CA ASN A 69 31.73 18.44 14.29
C ASN A 69 32.80 17.60 14.97
N LEU A 70 33.99 18.16 15.17
CA LEU A 70 35.09 17.48 15.84
C LEU A 70 34.74 17.13 17.29
N MET A 71 34.01 17.99 18.01
CA MET A 71 33.58 17.68 19.38
C MET A 71 32.62 16.49 19.42
N ALA A 72 31.64 16.43 18.52
CA ALA A 72 30.73 15.30 18.42
C ALA A 72 31.49 14.01 18.09
N ASP A 73 32.44 14.06 17.15
CA ASP A 73 33.24 12.91 16.75
C ASP A 73 34.15 12.39 17.87
N LEU A 74 34.80 13.28 18.62
CA LEU A 74 35.60 12.94 19.80
C LEU A 74 34.76 12.30 20.91
N HIS A 75 33.56 12.82 21.17
CA HIS A 75 32.67 12.28 22.20
C HIS A 75 32.01 10.95 21.80
N ASN A 76 31.77 10.74 20.51
CA ASN A 76 31.32 9.45 19.98
C ASN A 76 32.46 8.43 19.83
N GLY A 77 33.72 8.83 20.08
CA GLY A 77 34.89 7.96 19.88
C GLY A 77 35.20 7.64 18.41
N LYS A 78 34.61 8.38 17.46
CA LYS A 78 34.92 8.26 16.02
C LYS A 78 36.32 8.73 15.69
N VAL A 79 36.83 9.68 16.47
CA VAL A 79 38.18 10.21 16.39
C VAL A 79 38.78 10.15 17.80
N SER A 80 40.02 9.70 17.92
CA SER A 80 40.76 9.78 19.19
C SER A 80 41.47 11.13 19.31
N TYR A 81 41.53 11.68 20.52
CA TYR A 81 42.30 12.90 20.79
C TYR A 81 43.78 12.76 20.38
N ASN A 82 44.34 11.55 20.50
CA ASN A 82 45.73 11.26 20.16
C ASN A 82 45.98 11.29 18.64
N ASP A 83 44.94 11.10 17.83
CA ASP A 83 45.04 11.04 16.37
C ASP A 83 44.77 12.40 15.72
N LEU A 84 44.45 13.42 16.51
CA LEU A 84 44.27 14.79 16.02
C LEU A 84 45.54 15.34 15.40
N SER A 85 45.38 16.13 14.33
CA SER A 85 46.50 16.83 13.70
C SER A 85 47.17 17.80 14.69
N PRO A 86 48.46 18.15 14.50
CA PRO A 86 49.14 19.13 15.35
C PRO A 86 48.38 20.45 15.49
N GLU A 87 47.78 20.93 14.39
CA GLU A 87 46.95 22.14 14.35
C GLU A 87 45.65 22.01 15.16
N GLN A 88 45.02 20.83 15.14
CA GLN A 88 43.83 20.58 15.94
C GLN A 88 44.19 20.48 17.43
N LYS A 89 45.30 19.81 17.77
CA LYS A 89 45.79 19.71 19.15
C LYS A 89 46.19 21.05 19.74
N SER A 90 46.70 21.98 18.92
CA SER A 90 47.00 23.34 19.40
C SER A 90 45.73 24.12 19.75
N MET A 91 44.59 23.79 19.12
CA MET A 91 43.30 24.45 19.32
C MET A 91 42.37 23.71 20.29
N ILE A 92 42.59 22.43 20.61
CA ILE A 92 41.74 21.64 21.51
C ILE A 92 42.46 21.26 22.79
N VAL A 93 41.84 21.58 23.93
CA VAL A 93 42.31 21.16 25.26
C VAL A 93 41.38 20.09 25.79
N ASN A 94 41.94 18.96 26.20
CA ASN A 94 41.22 17.94 26.96
C ASN A 94 41.47 18.18 28.46
N LYS A 95 40.42 18.45 29.24
CA LYS A 95 40.46 18.50 30.71
C LYS A 95 39.49 17.45 31.25
N ASN A 96 40.01 16.39 31.86
CA ASN A 96 39.21 15.33 32.51
C ASN A 96 38.09 14.75 31.62
N GLY A 97 38.37 14.51 30.33
CA GLY A 97 37.40 13.93 29.39
C GLY A 97 36.42 14.94 28.78
N SER A 98 36.54 16.23 29.12
CA SER A 98 35.84 17.33 28.46
C SER A 98 36.77 18.07 27.52
N TYR A 99 36.30 18.37 26.31
CA TYR A 99 37.05 19.08 25.29
C TYR A 99 36.68 20.57 25.27
N TYR A 100 37.70 21.42 25.14
CA TYR A 100 37.58 22.88 25.12
C TYR A 100 38.31 23.43 23.91
N LEU A 101 37.74 24.45 23.27
CA LEU A 101 38.36 25.17 22.17
C LEU A 101 39.17 26.33 22.70
N LYS A 102 40.48 26.29 22.47
CA LYS A 102 41.34 27.46 22.58
C LYS A 102 40.95 28.44 21.48
N THR A 103 40.58 29.65 21.90
CA THR A 103 40.30 30.80 21.05
C THR A 103 41.57 31.52 20.61
N ASN A 104 42.74 31.07 21.09
CA ASN A 104 44.01 31.77 21.00
C ASN A 104 44.62 31.72 19.59
N THR A 105 44.07 32.55 18.72
CA THR A 105 44.83 33.24 17.70
C THR A 105 46.18 33.66 18.30
N GLN A 106 47.30 33.14 17.80
CA GLN A 106 48.61 33.58 18.29
C GLN A 106 48.72 35.09 18.08
N ALA A 107 48.83 35.83 19.17
CA ALA A 107 48.90 37.28 19.13
C ALA A 107 50.26 37.70 19.66
N PHE A 108 50.90 38.64 18.96
CA PHE A 108 52.22 39.16 19.34
C PHE A 108 52.22 40.68 19.23
N VAL A 109 52.96 41.34 20.12
CA VAL A 109 53.26 42.77 20.05
C VAL A 109 54.76 42.90 19.82
N ASP A 110 55.12 43.51 18.69
CA ASP A 110 56.49 43.90 18.39
C ASP A 110 56.72 45.31 18.98
N TYR A 111 57.76 45.48 19.80
CA TYR A 111 58.16 46.78 20.31
C TYR A 111 59.68 46.92 20.39
N LYS A 112 60.14 48.18 20.44
CA LYS A 112 61.55 48.53 20.54
C LYS A 112 61.78 49.36 21.78
N LYS A 113 62.69 48.94 22.65
CA LYS A 113 63.09 49.76 23.80
C LYS A 113 64.06 50.82 23.32
N VAL A 114 63.92 52.06 23.78
CA VAL A 114 64.91 53.12 23.56
C VAL A 114 65.48 53.50 24.92
N LYS A 115 66.80 53.63 25.03
CA LYS A 115 67.46 54.15 26.23
C LYS A 115 68.09 55.50 25.90
N THR A 116 68.07 56.42 26.85
CA THR A 116 68.77 57.70 26.71
C THR A 116 70.11 57.60 27.42
N GLU A 117 71.20 57.65 26.65
CA GLU A 117 72.56 57.75 27.19
C GLU A 117 73.14 59.11 26.78
N ASN A 118 73.66 59.87 27.75
CA ASN A 118 74.27 61.19 27.54
C ASN A 118 73.43 62.17 26.69
N GLY A 119 72.12 62.19 26.91
CA GLY A 119 71.20 63.11 26.22
C GLY A 119 70.91 62.78 24.76
N LYS A 120 71.33 61.61 24.25
CA LYS A 120 70.95 61.09 22.93
C LYS A 120 70.16 59.80 23.08
N GLU A 121 69.11 59.65 22.29
CA GLU A 121 68.37 58.39 22.17
C GLU A 121 69.24 57.34 21.46
N VAL A 122 69.41 56.19 22.08
CA VAL A 122 70.14 55.04 21.53
C VAL A 122 69.15 53.89 21.35
N GLU A 123 69.19 53.22 20.20
CA GLU A 123 68.39 52.01 19.96
C GLU A 123 68.70 50.96 21.04
N GLY A 124 67.67 50.53 21.77
CA GLY A 124 67.74 49.37 22.65
C GLY A 124 67.18 48.10 21.99
N GLU A 125 67.17 47.02 22.76
CA GLU A 125 66.70 45.70 22.33
C GLU A 125 65.24 45.70 21.85
N THR A 126 64.97 44.97 20.76
CA THR A 126 63.62 44.60 20.35
C THR A 126 63.04 43.60 21.35
N GLY A 127 61.81 43.84 21.80
CA GLY A 127 61.12 42.99 22.76
C GLY A 127 59.90 42.31 22.13
N TYR A 128 59.52 41.18 22.71
CA TYR A 128 58.39 40.36 22.27
C TYR A 128 57.59 39.90 23.49
N SER A 129 56.28 40.16 23.48
CA SER A 129 55.36 39.75 24.55
C SER A 129 54.23 38.88 24.01
N LYS A 130 54.00 37.74 24.65
CA LYS A 130 52.79 36.93 24.46
C LYS A 130 51.63 37.55 25.24
N TYR A 131 50.42 37.47 24.68
CA TYR A 131 49.21 37.92 25.36
C TYR A 131 48.82 36.98 26.51
N ASP A 132 48.06 37.50 27.48
CA ASP A 132 47.42 36.69 28.52
C ASP A 132 46.55 35.60 27.87
N ASP A 133 46.79 34.33 28.21
CA ASP A 133 46.07 33.18 27.63
C ASP A 133 44.63 33.17 28.16
N PRO A 134 43.61 33.51 27.35
CA PRO A 134 42.23 33.48 27.82
C PRO A 134 41.82 32.04 28.12
N ASP A 135 40.96 31.86 29.11
CA ASP A 135 40.44 30.53 29.45
C ASP A 135 39.81 29.86 28.21
N PRO A 136 40.16 28.59 27.92
CA PRO A 136 39.58 27.85 26.80
C PRO A 136 38.04 27.82 26.85
N MET A 137 37.42 28.09 25.70
CA MET A 137 35.96 28.09 25.57
C MET A 137 35.44 26.65 25.60
N LYS A 138 34.49 26.36 26.49
CA LYS A 138 33.75 25.10 26.42
C LYS A 138 32.86 25.13 25.18
N LEU A 139 33.05 24.16 24.27
CA LEU A 139 32.14 24.00 23.13
C LEU A 139 30.93 23.18 23.55
N SER A 140 29.76 23.62 23.11
CA SER A 140 28.53 22.87 23.29
C SER A 140 28.42 21.79 22.22
N TYR A 141 28.30 20.55 22.67
CA TYR A 141 27.71 19.46 21.89
C TYR A 141 26.25 19.32 22.31
N THR A 142 25.42 18.76 21.43
CA THR A 142 24.09 18.29 21.83
C THR A 142 24.06 16.78 21.72
N THR A 143 23.05 16.19 22.36
CA THR A 143 22.82 14.77 22.31
C THR A 143 21.56 14.48 21.53
N LEU A 144 21.62 13.45 20.71
CA LEU A 144 20.49 12.85 20.02
C LEU A 144 20.05 11.61 20.79
N LYS A 145 18.86 11.66 21.39
CA LYS A 145 18.21 10.45 21.88
C LYS A 145 17.53 9.76 20.72
N VAL A 146 17.88 8.49 20.52
CA VAL A 146 17.39 7.62 19.47
C VAL A 146 16.53 6.56 20.14
N THR A 147 15.24 6.57 19.85
CA THR A 147 14.29 5.59 20.41
C THR A 147 13.70 4.75 19.28
N LYS A 148 13.60 3.43 19.50
CA LYS A 148 12.86 2.53 18.62
C LYS A 148 11.47 2.22 19.16
N ASN A 149 10.46 2.51 18.35
CA ASN A 149 9.08 2.10 18.60
C ASN A 149 8.62 1.09 17.55
N TRP A 150 7.91 0.06 18.01
CA TRP A 150 7.27 -0.94 17.14
C TRP A 150 5.77 -0.71 17.17
N THR A 151 5.16 -0.42 16.02
CA THR A 151 3.71 -0.26 15.88
C THR A 151 3.14 -1.41 15.07
N ASP A 152 2.78 -2.49 15.77
CA ASP A 152 2.08 -3.67 15.26
C ASP A 152 0.86 -3.96 16.15
N SER A 153 -0.34 -3.62 15.68
CA SER A 153 -1.57 -3.87 16.45
C SER A 153 -2.12 -5.28 16.21
N THR A 154 -1.60 -6.00 15.22
CA THR A 154 -2.26 -7.19 14.65
C THR A 154 -1.43 -8.48 14.60
N LEU A 155 -0.14 -8.45 14.96
CA LEU A 155 0.75 -9.63 14.90
C LEU A 155 1.23 -10.12 16.28
N ASP A 156 1.08 -11.43 16.51
CA ASP A 156 1.64 -12.21 17.64
C ASP A 156 3.18 -12.34 17.61
N ASN A 157 3.88 -11.61 16.71
CA ASN A 157 5.32 -11.70 16.48
C ASN A 157 6.18 -11.11 17.60
N LYS A 158 5.63 -10.42 18.62
CA LYS A 158 6.45 -9.68 19.62
C LYS A 158 7.64 -10.47 20.19
N SER A 159 7.54 -11.80 20.28
CA SER A 159 8.60 -12.74 20.70
C SER A 159 9.71 -13.00 19.68
N THR A 160 9.49 -12.76 18.39
CA THR A 160 10.43 -12.99 17.27
C THR A 160 11.20 -11.74 16.83
N ARG A 161 11.02 -10.59 17.51
CA ARG A 161 11.74 -9.35 17.17
C ARG A 161 13.24 -9.53 17.40
N PRO A 162 14.10 -9.06 16.48
CA PRO A 162 15.55 -9.12 16.70
C PRO A 162 15.92 -8.30 17.93
N ASN A 163 16.74 -8.85 18.81
CA ASN A 163 17.21 -8.18 20.03
C ASN A 163 18.67 -8.60 20.28
N PRO A 164 19.66 -7.71 20.08
CA PRO A 164 19.53 -6.29 19.74
C PRO A 164 19.29 -6.01 18.24
N ILE A 165 18.97 -4.75 17.90
CA ILE A 165 19.03 -4.20 16.53
C ILE A 165 20.17 -3.19 16.43
N LYS A 166 20.73 -3.06 15.23
CA LYS A 166 21.69 -2.01 14.87
C LYS A 166 20.98 -0.97 14.02
N VAL A 167 21.04 0.28 14.45
CA VAL A 167 20.54 1.42 13.66
C VAL A 167 21.67 2.41 13.44
N TRP A 168 21.66 3.06 12.29
CA TRP A 168 22.62 4.08 11.90
C TRP A 168 21.99 5.44 12.06
N ILE A 169 22.66 6.33 12.78
CA ILE A 169 22.44 7.76 12.62
C ILE A 169 23.04 8.17 11.30
N VAL A 170 22.26 8.85 10.48
CA VAL A 170 22.64 9.33 9.16
C VAL A 170 22.79 10.84 9.25
N ARG A 171 23.95 11.36 8.83
CA ARG A 171 24.27 12.80 8.79
C ARG A 171 24.39 13.21 7.33
N ASP A 172 23.53 14.12 6.89
CA ASP A 172 23.45 14.61 5.51
C ASP A 172 23.39 13.50 4.44
N GLY A 173 22.67 12.42 4.74
CA GLY A 173 22.50 11.28 3.84
C GLY A 173 23.54 10.16 4.00
N GLU A 174 24.62 10.38 4.74
CA GLU A 174 25.68 9.38 4.96
C GLU A 174 25.63 8.75 6.35
N LYS A 175 25.99 7.46 6.46
CA LYS A 175 26.08 6.75 7.75
C LYS A 175 27.10 7.44 8.66
N TYR A 176 26.63 7.95 9.80
CA TYR A 176 27.41 8.70 10.76
C TYR A 176 27.79 7.86 11.98
N GLN A 177 26.84 7.35 12.75
CA GLN A 177 27.15 6.62 13.99
C GLN A 177 26.24 5.41 14.12
N GLU A 178 26.81 4.22 14.32
CA GLU A 178 26.05 3.03 14.66
C GLU A 178 25.63 3.10 16.13
N VAL A 179 24.37 2.78 16.40
CA VAL A 179 23.82 2.62 17.76
C VAL A 179 23.11 1.28 17.86
N THR A 180 23.20 0.67 19.04
CA THR A 180 22.64 -0.65 19.30
C THR A 180 21.45 -0.50 20.23
N LEU A 181 20.25 -0.78 19.73
CA LEU A 181 19.01 -0.70 20.51
C LEU A 181 18.56 -2.11 20.89
N SER A 182 18.12 -2.29 22.12
CA SER A 182 17.83 -3.61 22.70
C SER A 182 16.77 -3.51 23.79
N LYS A 183 16.24 -4.65 24.22
CA LYS A 183 15.39 -4.68 25.42
C LYS A 183 16.16 -4.19 26.68
N ALA A 184 17.46 -4.44 26.75
CA ALA A 184 18.28 -4.11 27.92
C ALA A 184 18.47 -2.60 28.13
N ASN A 185 18.54 -1.82 27.04
CA ASN A 185 18.59 -0.35 27.09
C ASN A 185 17.22 0.30 26.82
N ASN A 186 16.12 -0.43 27.05
CA ASN A 186 14.75 0.04 26.81
C ASN A 186 14.51 0.55 25.39
N TRP A 187 15.25 0.04 24.39
CA TRP A 187 15.22 0.48 23.00
C TRP A 187 15.62 1.93 22.79
N GLU A 188 16.48 2.44 23.67
CA GLU A 188 16.95 3.83 23.68
C GLU A 188 18.47 3.90 23.76
N GLN A 189 19.06 4.76 22.96
CA GLN A 189 20.47 5.13 23.09
C GLN A 189 20.65 6.61 22.77
N THR A 190 21.64 7.22 23.41
CA THR A 190 22.01 8.61 23.19
C THR A 190 23.36 8.69 22.50
N VAL A 191 23.48 9.54 21.49
CA VAL A 191 24.74 9.85 20.81
C VAL A 191 24.98 11.35 20.76
N TYR A 192 26.23 11.74 20.62
CA TYR A 192 26.60 13.13 20.48
C TYR A 192 26.44 13.57 19.03
N ILE A 193 25.86 14.74 18.80
CA ILE A 193 25.75 15.32 17.45
C ILE A 193 26.17 16.78 17.47
N ALA A 194 26.67 17.24 16.32
CA ALA A 194 27.06 18.63 16.16
C ALA A 194 25.84 19.47 15.80
N PRO A 195 25.50 20.49 16.61
CA PRO A 195 24.46 21.44 16.24
C PRO A 195 25.01 22.44 15.20
N GLY A 196 24.11 23.04 14.42
CA GLY A 196 24.44 24.20 13.57
C GLY A 196 24.37 25.51 14.34
N LEU A 197 24.88 26.61 13.78
CA LEU A 197 24.75 27.95 14.36
C LEU A 197 23.73 28.80 13.60
N LYS A 198 22.82 29.43 14.33
CA LYS A 198 21.86 30.41 13.82
C LYS A 198 22.07 31.75 14.56
N VAL A 199 22.69 32.69 13.87
CA VAL A 199 22.98 34.04 14.37
C VAL A 199 22.29 35.08 13.48
N LYS A 200 21.71 36.13 14.09
CA LYS A 200 21.22 37.29 13.34
C LYS A 200 22.38 38.24 13.04
N PRO A 201 22.34 38.96 11.90
CA PRO A 201 23.25 40.08 11.65
C PRO A 201 23.12 41.15 12.75
N GLY A 202 24.24 41.57 13.31
CA GLY A 202 24.33 42.54 14.40
C GLY A 202 24.42 41.95 15.82
N ASP A 203 24.14 40.66 16.01
CA ASP A 203 24.24 39.98 17.31
C ASP A 203 25.66 39.41 17.54
N HIS A 204 26.10 39.41 18.81
CA HIS A 204 27.39 38.84 19.25
C HIS A 204 28.63 39.27 18.43
N GLY A 205 28.61 40.50 17.90
CA GLY A 205 29.72 41.05 17.13
C GLY A 205 29.64 40.82 15.62
N THR A 206 28.53 40.33 15.07
CA THR A 206 28.26 40.34 13.62
C THR A 206 27.93 41.76 13.13
N ASP A 207 28.16 42.08 11.85
CA ASP A 207 28.04 43.46 11.31
C ASP A 207 26.59 44.00 11.40
N LYS A 208 26.42 45.22 11.94
CA LYS A 208 25.13 45.94 12.02
C LYS A 208 24.87 46.80 10.78
N THR A 209 25.90 47.20 10.03
CA THR A 209 25.78 48.20 8.94
C THR A 209 26.91 48.03 7.92
N GLY A 210 26.68 47.25 6.85
CA GLY A 210 27.62 47.14 5.74
C GLY A 210 27.34 45.98 4.79
N ALA A 211 27.92 46.02 3.59
CA ALA A 211 27.65 45.12 2.44
C ALA A 211 27.87 43.61 2.69
N ASN A 212 28.30 43.22 3.90
CA ASN A 212 28.45 41.85 4.38
C ASN A 212 27.52 41.52 5.58
N ALA A 213 26.37 42.20 5.70
CA ALA A 213 25.32 41.97 6.69
C ALA A 213 24.61 40.59 6.59
N GLY A 214 25.30 39.55 6.11
CA GLY A 214 24.71 38.27 5.73
C GLY A 214 25.55 37.04 6.02
N ILE A 215 26.62 37.12 6.81
CA ILE A 215 27.31 35.89 7.24
C ILE A 215 26.54 35.26 8.41
N ILE A 216 25.40 34.65 8.09
CA ILE A 216 25.05 33.37 8.70
C ILE A 216 26.29 32.52 8.44
N GLN A 217 26.87 31.90 9.47
CA GLN A 217 28.01 31.01 9.29
C GLN A 217 27.75 30.11 8.07
N SER A 218 28.65 30.10 7.09
CA SER A 218 28.44 29.55 5.73
C SER A 218 28.22 28.03 5.66
N SER A 219 27.96 27.37 6.78
CA SER A 219 27.59 25.96 6.85
C SER A 219 26.52 25.78 7.94
N PRO A 220 25.23 25.85 7.59
CA PRO A 220 24.15 25.78 8.55
C PRO A 220 23.96 24.32 9.02
N GLY A 221 24.72 23.88 10.02
CA GLY A 221 24.55 22.59 10.71
C GLY A 221 24.46 21.35 9.83
N HIS A 222 23.94 20.27 10.40
CA HIS A 222 23.75 19.00 9.70
C HIS A 222 22.30 18.52 9.87
N VAL A 223 21.77 17.86 8.84
CA VAL A 223 20.50 17.14 8.92
C VAL A 223 20.78 15.73 9.43
N TYR A 224 20.10 15.35 10.51
CA TYR A 224 20.22 14.01 11.09
C TYR A 224 18.93 13.22 10.88
N THR A 225 19.07 11.96 10.47
CA THR A 225 17.99 10.98 10.43
C THR A 225 18.48 9.64 10.97
N VAL A 226 17.64 8.61 10.92
CA VAL A 226 17.99 7.24 11.31
C VAL A 226 17.74 6.30 10.14
N ALA A 227 18.65 5.37 9.92
CA ALA A 227 18.46 4.21 9.06
C ALA A 227 18.59 2.93 9.90
N GLU A 228 17.95 1.85 9.51
CA GLU A 228 18.10 0.55 10.14
C GLU A 228 18.47 -0.48 9.07
N ASP A 229 19.55 -1.20 9.31
CA ASP A 229 19.96 -2.30 8.42
C ASP A 229 19.18 -3.56 8.83
N GLY A 230 18.71 -4.33 7.84
CA GLY A 230 18.10 -5.64 8.11
C GLY A 230 16.72 -5.58 8.76
N ILE A 231 15.95 -4.50 8.56
CA ILE A 231 14.54 -4.41 8.97
C ILE A 231 13.78 -5.65 8.47
N ASP A 232 13.01 -6.31 9.35
CA ASP A 232 12.06 -7.36 8.94
C ASP A 232 11.20 -6.80 7.81
N ARG A 233 11.21 -7.46 6.65
CA ARG A 233 10.69 -6.95 5.37
C ARG A 233 9.22 -6.51 5.44
N ARG A 234 8.49 -6.98 6.45
CA ARG A 234 7.11 -6.62 6.75
C ARG A 234 6.96 -5.24 7.36
N TYR A 235 8.02 -4.61 7.86
CA TYR A 235 7.98 -3.30 8.50
C TYR A 235 8.55 -2.21 7.57
N GLU A 236 8.01 -1.01 7.68
CA GLU A 236 8.48 0.22 7.08
C GLU A 236 9.03 1.13 8.18
N LEU A 237 10.24 1.65 7.98
CA LEU A 237 10.85 2.59 8.92
C LEU A 237 10.30 4.00 8.66
N SER A 238 9.55 4.53 9.63
CA SER A 238 9.09 5.91 9.65
C SER A 238 9.95 6.72 10.62
N VAL A 239 10.57 7.77 10.10
CA VAL A 239 11.42 8.70 10.88
C VAL A 239 11.35 10.08 10.26
N SER A 240 11.30 11.11 11.09
CA SER A 240 11.39 12.51 10.65
C SER A 240 12.82 13.01 10.86
N PRO A 241 13.49 13.52 9.81
CA PRO A 241 14.80 14.15 9.97
C PRO A 241 14.69 15.37 10.90
N ILE A 242 15.77 15.64 11.63
CA ILE A 242 15.91 16.84 12.46
C ILE A 242 17.13 17.64 12.02
N LYS A 243 17.10 18.95 12.27
CA LYS A 243 18.25 19.81 12.02
C LYS A 243 18.51 20.68 13.25
N PRO A 244 19.29 20.20 14.24
CA PRO A 244 19.52 20.94 15.47
C PRO A 244 20.33 22.20 15.19
N LEU A 245 19.81 23.36 15.61
CA LEU A 245 20.45 24.66 15.48
C LEU A 245 20.58 25.34 16.83
N LEU A 246 21.72 25.96 17.12
CA LEU A 246 21.92 26.86 18.25
C LEU A 246 21.42 28.25 17.86
N ASP A 247 20.44 28.77 18.58
CA ASP A 247 19.89 30.11 18.35
C ASP A 247 20.51 31.14 19.29
N GLY A 248 21.01 32.24 18.71
CA GLY A 248 21.47 33.41 19.47
C GLY A 248 20.38 34.32 20.00
N THR A 249 19.13 34.10 19.60
CA THR A 249 18.00 34.98 19.92
C THR A 249 17.26 34.44 21.14
N THR A 250 16.99 35.29 22.12
CA THR A 250 16.32 34.93 23.39
C THR A 250 14.83 34.55 23.23
N THR A 251 14.37 34.22 22.01
CA THR A 251 12.96 33.98 21.68
C THR A 251 12.74 32.51 21.32
N ASN A 252 12.27 31.75 22.31
CA ASN A 252 11.96 30.32 22.28
C ASN A 252 10.70 29.97 21.48
N THR A 253 10.75 29.83 20.15
CA THR A 253 9.51 29.53 19.38
C THR A 253 9.57 28.49 18.25
N ILE A 254 10.66 27.73 18.04
CA ILE A 254 10.67 26.65 17.00
C ILE A 254 11.34 25.37 17.54
N ASP A 255 10.75 24.21 17.26
CA ASP A 255 11.16 22.87 17.74
C ASP A 255 12.60 22.47 17.35
N ASP A 256 13.16 23.04 16.27
CA ASP A 256 14.53 22.80 15.79
C ASP A 256 15.60 23.68 16.49
N LEU A 257 15.18 24.58 17.39
CA LEU A 257 16.07 25.55 18.04
C LEU A 257 16.50 25.09 19.42
N ILE A 258 17.81 25.10 19.63
CA ILE A 258 18.49 24.97 20.91
C ILE A 258 18.85 26.41 21.33
N ASP A 259 18.16 26.93 22.34
CA ASP A 259 18.33 28.30 22.86
C ASP A 259 19.74 28.53 23.48
N GLY A 260 20.43 29.62 23.08
CA GLY A 260 21.44 30.30 23.89
C GLY A 260 22.88 30.33 23.37
N LEU A 261 23.33 31.44 22.75
CA LEU A 261 24.75 31.72 22.46
C LEU A 261 25.53 32.38 23.62
N SER A 262 25.06 32.31 24.87
CA SER A 262 25.72 32.99 25.99
C SER A 262 26.70 32.09 26.74
N ASN A 263 27.86 32.66 27.11
CA ASN A 263 29.01 32.01 27.74
C ASN A 263 28.78 31.46 29.16
N THR A 264 27.53 31.43 29.66
CA THR A 264 27.23 31.00 31.02
C THR A 264 25.89 30.28 31.08
N LYS A 265 25.95 28.98 31.42
CA LYS A 265 24.84 28.06 31.73
C LYS A 265 24.07 27.48 30.54
N TRP A 266 24.58 26.37 30.04
CA TRP A 266 23.84 25.39 29.25
C TRP A 266 23.50 24.17 30.12
N PRO A 267 22.27 24.02 30.65
CA PRO A 267 21.81 22.70 31.07
C PRO A 267 21.48 21.88 29.81
N GLY A 268 22.09 20.69 29.68
CA GLY A 268 22.09 19.84 28.50
C GLY A 268 20.70 19.55 27.90
N LYS A 269 20.28 20.36 26.94
CA LYS A 269 19.09 20.10 26.12
C LYS A 269 19.40 18.94 25.17
N THR A 270 18.51 17.95 25.13
CA THR A 270 18.63 16.75 24.28
C THR A 270 17.66 16.86 23.12
N ALA A 271 18.16 16.77 21.88
CA ALA A 271 17.31 16.58 20.72
C ALA A 271 16.83 15.12 20.70
N THR A 272 15.56 14.89 20.35
CA THR A 272 15.00 13.52 20.30
C THR A 272 14.58 13.20 18.87
N ILE A 273 15.05 12.08 18.35
CA ILE A 273 14.54 11.47 17.11
C ILE A 273 13.90 10.13 17.45
N THR A 274 12.67 9.94 16.97
CA THR A 274 11.93 8.70 17.18
C THR A 274 11.83 7.95 15.85
N ALA A 275 12.44 6.77 15.80
CA ALA A 275 12.32 5.84 14.70
C ALA A 275 11.20 4.85 14.98
N LYS A 276 10.18 4.78 14.12
CA LYS A 276 9.04 3.87 14.25
C LYS A 276 9.11 2.80 13.16
N ASN A 277 9.16 1.52 13.52
CA ASN A 277 8.88 0.44 12.57
C ASN A 277 7.37 0.19 12.55
N ILE A 278 6.77 0.48 11.40
CA ILE A 278 5.34 0.34 11.15
C ILE A 278 5.13 -0.93 10.32
N LEU A 279 4.28 -1.84 10.78
CA LEU A 279 3.93 -3.01 9.97
C LEU A 279 3.25 -2.56 8.67
N LYS A 280 3.70 -3.07 7.53
CA LYS A 280 3.19 -2.75 6.20
C LYS A 280 1.80 -3.35 6.00
N ASN A 281 1.04 -2.74 5.10
CA ASN A 281 -0.34 -3.10 4.84
C ASN A 281 -0.47 -4.45 4.11
N SER A 282 -1.67 -5.03 4.18
CA SER A 282 -2.01 -6.24 3.44
C SER A 282 -3.43 -6.22 2.89
N LEU A 283 -3.66 -7.00 1.83
CA LEU A 283 -4.97 -7.23 1.23
C LEU A 283 -5.29 -8.72 1.26
N LYS A 284 -6.56 -9.04 1.54
CA LYS A 284 -7.10 -10.38 1.35
C LYS A 284 -8.22 -10.28 0.32
N ILE A 285 -8.02 -10.87 -0.85
CA ILE A 285 -9.02 -10.86 -1.92
C ILE A 285 -9.63 -12.25 -2.02
N SER A 286 -10.96 -12.32 -1.93
CA SER A 286 -11.71 -13.58 -1.96
C SER A 286 -12.84 -13.56 -2.99
N LYS A 287 -13.26 -14.77 -3.37
CA LYS A 287 -14.37 -14.99 -4.29
C LYS A 287 -15.61 -15.50 -3.56
N VAL A 288 -16.76 -14.92 -3.90
CA VAL A 288 -18.08 -15.41 -3.49
C VAL A 288 -19.00 -15.55 -4.70
N VAL A 289 -19.80 -16.60 -4.71
CA VAL A 289 -20.90 -16.79 -5.65
C VAL A 289 -22.22 -16.86 -4.88
N THR A 290 -23.24 -16.17 -5.39
CA THR A 290 -24.58 -16.04 -4.78
C THR A 290 -25.67 -16.47 -5.77
N THR A 291 -26.84 -16.86 -5.25
CA THR A 291 -28.05 -17.08 -6.06
C THR A 291 -28.93 -15.82 -6.12
N LYS A 292 -28.72 -14.84 -5.24
CA LYS A 292 -29.52 -13.63 -5.08
C LYS A 292 -28.79 -12.37 -5.54
N ASP A 293 -29.53 -11.36 -5.98
CA ASP A 293 -28.92 -10.09 -6.45
C ASP A 293 -28.39 -9.22 -5.31
N ASP A 294 -28.87 -9.40 -4.07
CA ASP A 294 -28.41 -8.66 -2.90
C ASP A 294 -27.11 -9.21 -2.29
N ALA A 295 -26.67 -10.40 -2.73
CA ALA A 295 -25.57 -11.17 -2.14
C ALA A 295 -25.80 -11.56 -0.66
N SER A 296 -27.05 -11.83 -0.27
CA SER A 296 -27.40 -12.29 1.08
C SER A 296 -27.13 -13.78 1.32
N ASP A 297 -26.82 -14.56 0.28
CA ASP A 297 -26.42 -15.97 0.36
C ASP A 297 -25.05 -16.21 -0.28
N SER A 298 -24.48 -17.39 -0.02
CA SER A 298 -23.27 -17.84 -0.68
C SER A 298 -23.31 -19.34 -0.96
N ILE A 299 -22.79 -19.73 -2.12
CA ILE A 299 -22.64 -21.12 -2.53
C ILE A 299 -21.19 -21.43 -2.88
N THR A 300 -20.75 -22.65 -2.62
CA THR A 300 -19.44 -23.14 -3.06
C THR A 300 -19.56 -23.73 -4.45
N VAL A 301 -18.73 -23.26 -5.38
CA VAL A 301 -18.64 -23.78 -6.75
C VAL A 301 -17.19 -24.07 -7.12
N ASP A 302 -16.97 -25.19 -7.80
CA ASP A 302 -15.67 -25.57 -8.35
C ASP A 302 -15.47 -24.95 -9.74
N LYS A 303 -15.47 -23.61 -9.76
CA LYS A 303 -15.22 -22.78 -10.94
C LYS A 303 -14.20 -21.70 -10.60
N THR A 304 -13.37 -21.40 -11.57
CA THR A 304 -12.30 -20.41 -11.46
C THR A 304 -12.75 -19.09 -12.07
N PHE A 305 -12.46 -18.00 -11.39
CA PHE A 305 -12.74 -16.63 -11.81
C PHE A 305 -11.45 -15.83 -11.82
N LYS A 306 -11.20 -15.05 -12.87
CA LYS A 306 -9.97 -14.26 -12.99
C LYS A 306 -10.17 -12.87 -12.37
N VAL A 307 -9.50 -12.64 -11.25
CA VAL A 307 -9.54 -11.38 -10.49
C VAL A 307 -8.23 -10.65 -10.70
N ASN A 308 -8.30 -9.37 -11.03
CA ASN A 308 -7.14 -8.52 -11.26
C ASN A 308 -6.92 -7.58 -10.09
N LEU A 309 -5.66 -7.34 -9.73
CA LEU A 309 -5.22 -6.36 -8.75
C LEU A 309 -4.26 -5.39 -9.41
N SER A 310 -4.50 -4.10 -9.23
CA SER A 310 -3.53 -3.04 -9.50
C SER A 310 -3.20 -2.30 -8.20
N LEU A 311 -1.92 -1.97 -8.04
CA LEU A 311 -1.39 -1.23 -6.90
C LEU A 311 -0.63 -0.01 -7.44
N THR A 312 -0.85 1.15 -6.84
CA THR A 312 -0.12 2.38 -7.18
C THR A 312 0.47 3.05 -5.94
N ASP A 313 1.56 3.79 -6.13
CA ASP A 313 2.11 4.69 -5.11
C ASP A 313 1.17 5.89 -4.84
N SER A 314 1.58 6.77 -3.94
CA SER A 314 0.85 8.00 -3.60
C SER A 314 0.72 8.99 -4.76
N SER A 315 1.57 8.86 -5.79
CA SER A 315 1.61 9.69 -6.99
C SER A 315 0.83 9.09 -8.16
N GLY A 316 0.26 7.89 -7.99
CA GLY A 316 -0.50 7.18 -9.02
C GLY A 316 0.33 6.30 -9.96
N ASN A 317 1.65 6.15 -9.72
CA ASN A 317 2.48 5.26 -10.52
C ASN A 317 2.28 3.81 -10.08
N PRO A 318 2.26 2.83 -10.99
CA PRO A 318 2.17 1.42 -10.63
C PRO A 318 3.33 1.02 -9.71
N LEU A 319 3.00 0.33 -8.61
CA LEU A 319 4.03 -0.29 -7.78
C LEU A 319 4.63 -1.47 -8.54
N LYS A 320 5.85 -1.30 -9.02
CA LYS A 320 6.70 -2.38 -9.55
C LYS A 320 7.82 -2.58 -8.56
N THR A 321 7.99 -3.79 -8.05
CA THR A 321 9.09 -4.10 -7.13
C THR A 321 9.83 -5.33 -7.61
N VAL A 322 10.47 -5.22 -8.78
CA VAL A 322 11.61 -6.09 -9.06
C VAL A 322 12.80 -5.19 -9.39
N ASP A 323 13.49 -4.75 -8.33
CA ASP A 323 14.84 -4.22 -8.45
C ASP A 323 15.78 -5.41 -8.25
N TYR A 324 16.41 -5.83 -9.33
CA TYR A 324 17.52 -6.79 -9.26
C TYR A 324 18.74 -6.06 -8.70
N ASP A 325 19.41 -6.64 -7.71
CA ASP A 325 20.75 -6.19 -7.34
C ASP A 325 21.73 -6.42 -8.51
N ALA A 326 22.94 -5.89 -8.36
CA ALA A 326 24.00 -5.96 -9.36
C ALA A 326 24.41 -7.40 -9.73
N ASP A 327 24.05 -8.40 -8.92
CA ASP A 327 24.33 -9.82 -9.15
C ASP A 327 23.14 -10.57 -9.80
N GLY A 328 22.09 -9.85 -10.21
CA GLY A 328 20.89 -10.43 -10.80
C GLY A 328 20.01 -11.17 -9.79
N LYS A 329 20.23 -10.98 -8.49
CA LYS A 329 19.36 -11.47 -7.43
C LYS A 329 18.33 -10.41 -7.08
N ILE A 330 17.17 -10.85 -6.66
CA ILE A 330 16.07 -9.97 -6.25
C ILE A 330 16.48 -9.23 -4.97
N SER A 331 16.43 -7.89 -4.98
CA SER A 331 16.76 -7.06 -3.82
C SER A 331 15.49 -6.56 -3.09
N ASN A 332 15.51 -6.70 -1.76
CA ASN A 332 14.66 -6.12 -0.69
C ASN A 332 13.18 -5.74 -0.94
N GLY A 333 12.29 -6.23 -0.05
CA GLY A 333 11.02 -5.53 0.28
C GLY A 333 9.83 -5.78 -0.65
N GLU A 334 9.88 -6.82 -1.48
CA GLU A 334 8.87 -7.12 -2.49
C GLU A 334 7.42 -7.20 -1.98
N LEU A 335 6.53 -6.63 -2.78
CA LEU A 335 5.12 -6.99 -2.79
C LEU A 335 4.99 -8.47 -3.13
N GLN A 336 4.40 -9.23 -2.22
CA GLN A 336 4.26 -10.68 -2.37
C GLN A 336 2.79 -11.06 -2.30
N TYR A 337 2.45 -12.15 -2.97
CA TYR A 337 1.15 -12.79 -2.83
C TYR A 337 1.28 -14.26 -2.47
N ALA A 338 0.25 -14.76 -1.80
CA ALA A 338 0.07 -16.16 -1.49
C ALA A 338 -1.41 -16.53 -1.65
N ILE A 339 -1.70 -17.60 -2.39
CA ILE A 339 -3.04 -18.14 -2.59
C ILE A 339 -3.22 -19.29 -1.61
N TYR A 340 -4.35 -19.30 -0.89
CA TYR A 340 -4.68 -20.30 0.12
C TYR A 340 -5.99 -20.98 -0.21
N ASP A 341 -6.16 -22.21 0.27
CA ASP A 341 -7.48 -22.80 0.45
C ASP A 341 -8.04 -22.34 1.80
N LYS A 342 -9.33 -21.98 1.85
CA LYS A 342 -10.02 -21.56 3.07
C LYS A 342 -10.00 -22.65 4.15
N SER A 343 -9.92 -23.93 3.76
CA SER A 343 -9.83 -25.06 4.70
C SER A 343 -8.43 -25.25 5.31
N ASN A 344 -7.37 -24.72 4.69
CA ASN A 344 -5.99 -24.81 5.18
C ASN A 344 -5.28 -23.45 5.10
N PRO A 345 -5.66 -22.48 5.96
CA PRO A 345 -5.15 -21.11 5.90
C PRO A 345 -3.69 -20.97 6.34
N GLN A 346 -3.08 -22.03 6.89
CA GLN A 346 -1.68 -22.02 7.36
C GLN A 346 -0.68 -22.31 6.23
N ASN A 347 -1.10 -23.02 5.19
CA ASN A 347 -0.21 -23.46 4.12
C ASN A 347 -0.69 -22.92 2.77
N PRO A 348 0.07 -22.04 2.11
CA PRO A 348 -0.32 -21.52 0.81
C PRO A 348 -0.22 -22.60 -0.27
N ILE A 349 -1.19 -22.59 -1.19
CA ILE A 349 -1.20 -23.40 -2.42
C ILE A 349 -0.12 -22.89 -3.39
N LYS A 350 0.03 -21.57 -3.48
CA LYS A 350 0.97 -20.91 -4.40
C LYS A 350 1.45 -19.60 -3.79
N THR A 351 2.72 -19.26 -4.00
CA THR A 351 3.30 -17.96 -3.63
C THR A 351 3.98 -17.33 -4.85
N GLY A 352 4.13 -16.01 -4.85
CA GLY A 352 4.87 -15.29 -5.89
C GLY A 352 5.07 -13.81 -5.57
N ALA A 353 5.82 -13.13 -6.42
CA ALA A 353 6.03 -11.68 -6.38
C ALA A 353 4.99 -10.94 -7.24
N ILE A 354 4.77 -9.66 -6.95
CA ILE A 354 3.99 -8.74 -7.79
C ILE A 354 4.98 -7.96 -8.66
N ASP A 355 5.10 -8.35 -9.93
CA ASP A 355 6.08 -7.83 -10.89
C ASP A 355 5.45 -7.05 -12.06
N SER A 356 4.12 -6.99 -12.11
CA SER A 356 3.33 -6.30 -13.14
C SER A 356 2.48 -5.17 -12.55
N PRO A 357 2.24 -4.06 -13.29
CA PRO A 357 1.27 -3.03 -12.92
C PRO A 357 -0.13 -3.55 -12.60
N THR A 358 -0.49 -4.69 -13.19
CA THR A 358 -1.74 -5.40 -12.93
C THR A 358 -1.45 -6.89 -12.88
N MET A 359 -1.82 -7.52 -11.77
CA MET A 359 -1.68 -8.94 -11.53
C MET A 359 -3.02 -9.63 -11.62
N SER A 360 -3.06 -10.77 -12.31
CA SER A 360 -4.26 -11.60 -12.42
C SER A 360 -4.15 -12.87 -11.57
N PHE A 361 -5.19 -13.16 -10.81
CA PHE A 361 -5.31 -14.36 -9.98
C PHE A 361 -6.53 -15.17 -10.42
N ASP A 362 -6.30 -16.44 -10.70
CA ASP A 362 -7.33 -17.42 -10.96
C ASP A 362 -7.82 -17.98 -9.62
N LEU A 363 -9.04 -17.61 -9.19
CA LEU A 363 -9.57 -17.90 -7.86
C LEU A 363 -10.85 -18.72 -7.91
N LYS A 364 -10.93 -19.76 -7.08
CA LYS A 364 -12.17 -20.48 -6.76
C LYS A 364 -12.87 -19.91 -5.53
N THR A 365 -14.14 -20.25 -5.33
CA THR A 365 -14.88 -19.87 -4.11
C THR A 365 -14.28 -20.45 -2.81
N SER A 366 -13.55 -21.57 -2.89
CA SER A 366 -12.81 -22.14 -1.75
C SER A 366 -11.47 -21.46 -1.47
N GLN A 367 -11.05 -20.50 -2.29
CA GLN A 367 -9.71 -19.90 -2.22
C GLN A 367 -9.76 -18.41 -1.88
N TYR A 368 -8.63 -17.89 -1.44
CA TYR A 368 -8.37 -16.44 -1.38
C TYR A 368 -6.89 -16.18 -1.67
N VAL A 369 -6.58 -14.97 -2.14
CA VAL A 369 -5.22 -14.47 -2.25
C VAL A 369 -4.96 -13.48 -1.12
N ARG A 370 -3.81 -13.59 -0.47
CA ARG A 370 -3.28 -12.61 0.46
C ARG A 370 -2.11 -11.90 -0.20
N VAL A 371 -2.16 -10.59 -0.25
CA VAL A 371 -1.06 -9.74 -0.73
C VAL A 371 -0.49 -8.99 0.46
N ILE A 372 0.83 -9.04 0.64
CA ILE A 372 1.54 -8.51 1.80
C ILE A 372 2.65 -7.55 1.40
N ASN A 373 3.20 -6.86 2.40
CA ASN A 373 4.26 -5.85 2.26
C ASN A 373 3.83 -4.64 1.42
N ILE A 374 2.55 -4.26 1.47
CA ILE A 374 2.05 -3.11 0.71
C ILE A 374 2.46 -1.81 1.44
N PRO A 375 3.26 -0.92 0.82
CA PRO A 375 3.75 0.30 1.47
C PRO A 375 2.62 1.20 1.96
N SER A 376 2.89 2.00 3.00
CA SER A 376 1.95 3.03 3.43
C SER A 376 1.79 4.11 2.34
N GLY A 377 0.59 4.65 2.18
CA GLY A 377 0.24 5.61 1.13
C GLY A 377 -0.18 4.98 -0.21
N ALA A 378 0.00 3.66 -0.37
CA ALA A 378 -0.39 2.96 -1.59
C ALA A 378 -1.91 2.96 -1.80
N SER A 379 -2.33 2.99 -3.06
CA SER A 379 -3.72 2.77 -3.47
C SER A 379 -3.86 1.41 -4.15
N TYR A 380 -5.02 0.78 -3.99
CA TYR A 380 -5.33 -0.48 -4.65
C TYR A 380 -6.64 -0.40 -5.42
N THR A 381 -6.71 -1.17 -6.50
CA THR A 381 -7.92 -1.39 -7.29
C THR A 381 -8.02 -2.87 -7.66
N VAL A 382 -9.16 -3.48 -7.34
CA VAL A 382 -9.50 -4.86 -7.68
C VAL A 382 -10.61 -4.85 -8.73
N THR A 383 -10.42 -5.60 -9.81
CA THR A 383 -11.41 -5.80 -10.86
C THR A 383 -11.59 -7.29 -11.16
N GLU A 384 -12.64 -7.67 -11.87
CA GLU A 384 -12.80 -9.02 -12.43
C GLU A 384 -12.74 -8.93 -13.95
N ASP A 385 -12.02 -9.86 -14.58
CA ASP A 385 -12.06 -10.00 -16.03
C ASP A 385 -13.39 -10.64 -16.45
N GLN A 386 -14.33 -9.79 -16.87
CA GLN A 386 -15.67 -10.20 -17.24
C GLN A 386 -15.72 -11.13 -18.45
N SER A 387 -14.72 -11.06 -19.34
CA SER A 387 -14.65 -11.96 -20.51
C SER A 387 -14.28 -13.40 -20.13
N SER A 388 -13.68 -13.57 -18.95
CA SER A 388 -13.27 -14.87 -18.40
C SER A 388 -14.30 -15.51 -17.47
N ILE A 389 -15.44 -14.82 -17.22
CA ILE A 389 -16.47 -15.35 -16.32
C ILE A 389 -17.04 -16.64 -16.92
N PRO A 390 -17.04 -17.76 -16.17
CA PRO A 390 -17.58 -19.01 -16.67
C PRO A 390 -19.06 -18.90 -17.06
N ALA A 391 -19.43 -19.64 -18.09
CA ALA A 391 -20.81 -19.95 -18.46
C ALA A 391 -21.68 -20.25 -17.22
N GLY A 392 -22.88 -19.66 -17.18
CA GLY A 392 -23.82 -19.77 -16.06
C GLY A 392 -23.56 -18.82 -14.89
N TYR A 393 -22.67 -17.83 -15.03
CA TYR A 393 -22.41 -16.82 -13.99
C TYR A 393 -22.36 -15.41 -14.61
N LYS A 394 -22.66 -14.40 -13.80
CA LYS A 394 -22.47 -12.99 -14.13
C LYS A 394 -21.77 -12.26 -12.99
N PHE A 395 -20.99 -11.23 -13.34
CA PHE A 395 -20.46 -10.29 -12.36
C PHE A 395 -21.62 -9.63 -11.60
N LEU A 396 -21.47 -9.47 -10.29
CA LEU A 396 -22.46 -8.78 -9.46
C LEU A 396 -21.89 -7.48 -8.89
N LYS A 397 -20.87 -7.57 -8.03
CA LYS A 397 -20.24 -6.40 -7.39
C LYS A 397 -18.88 -6.77 -6.77
N ILE A 398 -18.09 -5.75 -6.42
CA ILE A 398 -16.88 -5.89 -5.61
C ILE A 398 -17.06 -5.08 -4.32
N ALA A 399 -17.07 -5.75 -3.17
CA ALA A 399 -17.05 -5.08 -1.87
C ALA A 399 -15.61 -4.66 -1.54
N ASN A 400 -15.42 -3.40 -1.15
CA ASN A 400 -14.11 -2.79 -0.84
C ASN A 400 -13.10 -2.85 -2.00
N GLY A 401 -13.58 -2.80 -3.26
CA GLY A 401 -12.75 -2.99 -4.45
C GLY A 401 -11.65 -1.97 -4.67
N THR A 402 -11.74 -0.79 -4.05
CA THR A 402 -10.72 0.26 -4.16
C THR A 402 -10.47 0.90 -2.79
N GLY A 403 -9.27 1.43 -2.57
CA GLY A 403 -8.95 2.14 -1.33
C GLY A 403 -7.49 2.58 -1.22
N LYS A 404 -7.22 3.38 -0.17
CA LYS A 404 -5.87 3.79 0.25
C LYS A 404 -5.45 3.06 1.52
N LEU A 405 -4.23 2.56 1.54
CA LEU A 405 -3.63 1.80 2.63
C LEU A 405 -2.62 2.68 3.36
N ASN A 406 -2.74 2.79 4.69
CA ASN A 406 -1.90 3.66 5.50
C ASN A 406 -1.59 2.98 6.83
N GLY A 407 -0.32 2.96 7.22
CA GLY A 407 0.14 2.29 8.44
C GLY A 407 0.07 0.77 8.33
N ASP A 408 -0.56 0.13 9.33
CA ASP A 408 -0.76 -1.32 9.47
C ASP A 408 -2.23 -1.70 9.20
N LYS A 409 -2.73 -1.45 7.98
CA LYS A 409 -4.10 -1.86 7.61
C LYS A 409 -4.11 -3.22 6.92
N SER A 410 -5.06 -4.06 7.32
CA SER A 410 -5.47 -5.25 6.60
C SER A 410 -6.88 -5.03 6.06
N VAL A 411 -7.05 -5.12 4.73
CA VAL A 411 -8.37 -4.94 4.09
C VAL A 411 -8.82 -6.22 3.40
N ASP A 412 -10.05 -6.61 3.69
CA ASP A 412 -10.72 -7.72 3.04
C ASP A 412 -11.55 -7.20 1.85
N VAL A 413 -11.23 -7.71 0.66
CA VAL A 413 -11.91 -7.43 -0.61
C VAL A 413 -12.65 -8.68 -1.04
N THR A 414 -13.91 -8.53 -1.44
CA THR A 414 -14.72 -9.68 -1.90
C THR A 414 -15.34 -9.40 -3.27
N VAL A 415 -15.04 -10.27 -4.23
CA VAL A 415 -15.60 -10.23 -5.58
C VAL A 415 -16.80 -11.17 -5.66
N TYR A 416 -17.99 -10.62 -5.88
CA TYR A 416 -19.26 -11.35 -5.94
C TYR A 416 -19.69 -11.59 -7.37
N ASN A 417 -20.01 -12.84 -7.69
CA ASN A 417 -20.74 -13.20 -8.92
C ASN A 417 -22.07 -13.85 -8.57
N LYS A 418 -23.06 -13.66 -9.44
CA LYS A 418 -24.33 -14.35 -9.34
C LYS A 418 -24.35 -15.52 -10.30
N ARG A 419 -24.87 -16.66 -9.85
CA ARG A 419 -25.19 -17.80 -10.72
C ARG A 419 -26.43 -17.44 -11.57
N ASN A 420 -26.31 -17.48 -12.89
CA ASN A 420 -27.42 -17.28 -13.82
C ASN A 420 -28.22 -18.57 -13.98
N ALA A 421 -29.54 -18.46 -13.91
CA ALA A 421 -30.47 -19.54 -14.20
C ALA A 421 -31.61 -19.00 -15.09
N LEU A 422 -32.03 -19.80 -16.08
CA LEU A 422 -33.11 -19.49 -17.01
C LEU A 422 -34.27 -20.47 -16.84
N ASN A 423 -35.47 -20.07 -17.24
CA ASN A 423 -36.63 -20.94 -17.27
C ASN A 423 -36.83 -21.49 -18.70
N VAL A 424 -37.20 -22.77 -18.80
CA VAL A 424 -37.56 -23.40 -20.07
C VAL A 424 -39.03 -23.76 -20.04
N ALA A 425 -39.81 -23.15 -20.93
CA ALA A 425 -41.22 -23.46 -21.11
C ALA A 425 -41.42 -24.38 -22.31
N ILE A 426 -42.33 -25.34 -22.16
CA ILE A 426 -42.73 -26.27 -23.20
C ILE A 426 -44.19 -25.99 -23.53
N LEU A 427 -44.49 -25.81 -24.81
CA LEU A 427 -45.86 -25.76 -25.34
C LEU A 427 -46.11 -27.02 -26.19
N LYS A 428 -47.03 -27.86 -25.75
CA LYS A 428 -47.37 -29.12 -26.41
C LYS A 428 -48.58 -28.93 -27.33
N VAL A 429 -48.43 -29.26 -28.60
CA VAL A 429 -49.49 -29.13 -29.61
C VAL A 429 -49.60 -30.36 -30.52
N ASP A 430 -50.67 -30.42 -31.29
CA ASP A 430 -50.89 -31.40 -32.37
C ASP A 430 -50.02 -31.07 -33.60
N THR A 431 -49.48 -32.10 -34.27
CA THR A 431 -48.64 -31.91 -35.46
C THR A 431 -49.42 -31.38 -36.67
N ALA A 432 -50.66 -31.82 -36.86
CA ALA A 432 -51.52 -31.40 -37.96
C ALA A 432 -52.24 -30.08 -37.67
N ASN A 433 -52.43 -29.72 -36.40
CA ASN A 433 -53.02 -28.44 -35.99
C ASN A 433 -52.29 -27.84 -34.78
N VAL A 434 -51.35 -26.94 -35.04
CA VAL A 434 -50.54 -26.27 -34.00
C VAL A 434 -51.36 -25.40 -33.03
N ASN A 435 -52.61 -25.07 -33.35
CA ASN A 435 -53.51 -24.35 -32.43
C ASN A 435 -54.22 -25.29 -31.43
N LYS A 436 -54.16 -26.61 -31.66
CA LYS A 436 -54.70 -27.62 -30.75
C LYS A 436 -53.64 -28.00 -29.71
N VAL A 437 -53.72 -27.38 -28.54
CA VAL A 437 -52.84 -27.67 -27.40
C VAL A 437 -53.17 -29.03 -26.77
N LEU A 438 -52.16 -29.71 -26.22
CA LEU A 438 -52.27 -31.05 -25.69
C LEU A 438 -51.92 -31.12 -24.19
N LYS A 439 -52.92 -31.41 -23.37
CA LYS A 439 -52.80 -31.66 -21.93
C LYS A 439 -52.31 -33.08 -21.64
N GLY A 440 -51.57 -33.24 -20.54
CA GLY A 440 -51.26 -34.54 -19.97
C GLY A 440 -50.09 -35.27 -20.61
N ALA A 441 -49.28 -34.59 -21.44
CA ALA A 441 -47.96 -35.10 -21.83
C ALA A 441 -47.05 -35.09 -20.61
N GLU A 442 -46.34 -36.18 -20.36
CA GLU A 442 -45.44 -36.32 -19.22
C GLU A 442 -43.99 -36.33 -19.70
N PHE A 443 -43.16 -35.47 -19.12
CA PHE A 443 -41.76 -35.31 -19.45
C PHE A 443 -40.87 -35.55 -18.22
N VAL A 444 -39.63 -35.94 -18.52
CA VAL A 444 -38.52 -35.93 -17.55
C VAL A 444 -37.34 -35.23 -18.21
N LEU A 445 -36.71 -34.32 -17.48
CA LEU A 445 -35.47 -33.66 -17.91
C LEU A 445 -34.28 -34.43 -17.37
N TYR A 446 -33.38 -34.83 -18.25
CA TYR A 446 -32.12 -35.48 -17.93
C TYR A 446 -30.95 -34.54 -18.18
N LYS A 447 -29.81 -34.82 -17.55
CA LYS A 447 -28.52 -34.21 -17.89
C LYS A 447 -28.08 -34.65 -19.29
N LYS A 448 -26.96 -34.10 -19.76
CA LYS A 448 -26.34 -34.44 -21.06
C LYS A 448 -26.18 -35.94 -21.32
N ASP A 449 -25.96 -36.75 -20.27
CA ASP A 449 -25.86 -38.21 -20.38
C ASP A 449 -27.16 -38.91 -20.83
N GLY A 450 -28.30 -38.21 -20.75
CA GLY A 450 -29.62 -38.73 -21.10
C GLY A 450 -30.18 -39.79 -20.13
N VAL A 451 -29.52 -40.02 -18.99
CA VAL A 451 -29.88 -41.07 -18.01
C VAL A 451 -30.08 -40.49 -16.60
N THR A 452 -29.27 -39.51 -16.20
CA THR A 452 -29.36 -38.88 -14.88
C THR A 452 -30.41 -37.78 -14.89
N GLU A 453 -31.44 -37.85 -14.04
CA GLU A 453 -32.42 -36.76 -13.91
C GLU A 453 -31.74 -35.43 -13.51
N ALA A 454 -32.21 -34.35 -14.12
CA ALA A 454 -31.69 -33.02 -13.88
C ALA A 454 -32.25 -32.41 -12.58
N THR A 455 -31.45 -31.54 -11.98
CA THR A 455 -31.82 -30.71 -10.83
C THR A 455 -31.85 -29.24 -11.26
N ASN A 456 -32.70 -28.44 -10.62
CA ASN A 456 -32.65 -26.99 -10.80
C ASN A 456 -31.40 -26.39 -10.13
N ALA A 457 -31.20 -25.07 -10.27
CA ALA A 457 -30.08 -24.33 -9.70
C ALA A 457 -30.00 -24.44 -8.17
N ASP A 458 -31.13 -24.69 -7.50
CA ASP A 458 -31.26 -24.85 -6.05
C ASP A 458 -30.92 -26.28 -5.57
N GLY A 459 -30.55 -27.18 -6.49
CA GLY A 459 -30.21 -28.58 -6.19
C GLY A 459 -31.43 -29.48 -5.98
N GLN A 460 -32.64 -28.99 -6.24
CA GLN A 460 -33.86 -29.77 -6.13
C GLN A 460 -34.08 -30.59 -7.39
N LYS A 461 -34.56 -31.83 -7.24
CA LYS A 461 -35.00 -32.64 -8.39
C LYS A 461 -36.17 -31.94 -9.08
N ILE A 462 -36.09 -31.83 -10.40
CA ILE A 462 -37.16 -31.23 -11.22
C ILE A 462 -38.42 -32.10 -11.20
N GLY A 463 -38.22 -33.42 -11.07
CA GLY A 463 -39.32 -34.39 -10.99
C GLY A 463 -40.07 -34.54 -12.31
N LYS A 464 -41.26 -35.12 -12.22
CA LYS A 464 -42.13 -35.39 -13.36
C LYS A 464 -42.86 -34.12 -13.79
N LEU A 465 -42.72 -33.77 -15.07
CA LEU A 465 -43.31 -32.57 -15.66
C LEU A 465 -44.56 -32.97 -16.43
N VAL A 466 -45.70 -32.33 -16.19
CA VAL A 466 -46.96 -32.66 -16.88
C VAL A 466 -47.55 -31.42 -17.52
N THR A 467 -47.90 -31.49 -18.80
CA THR A 467 -48.54 -30.36 -19.49
C THR A 467 -49.94 -30.09 -18.95
N ASN A 468 -50.22 -28.83 -18.63
CA ASN A 468 -51.51 -28.39 -18.10
C ASN A 468 -52.60 -28.30 -19.19
N SER A 469 -53.78 -27.76 -18.86
CA SER A 469 -54.89 -27.58 -19.81
C SER A 469 -54.58 -26.67 -21.00
N GLU A 470 -53.59 -25.80 -20.89
CA GLU A 470 -53.09 -24.96 -21.99
C GLU A 470 -51.98 -25.66 -22.79
N GLY A 471 -51.67 -26.92 -22.49
CA GLY A 471 -50.55 -27.65 -23.08
C GLY A 471 -49.19 -27.15 -22.61
N LYS A 472 -49.11 -26.35 -21.55
CA LYS A 472 -47.86 -25.76 -21.07
C LYS A 472 -47.28 -26.49 -19.87
N VAL A 473 -45.96 -26.50 -19.78
CA VAL A 473 -45.22 -26.82 -18.54
C VAL A 473 -43.94 -25.98 -18.51
N VAL A 474 -43.56 -25.51 -17.32
CA VAL A 474 -42.37 -24.67 -17.13
C VAL A 474 -41.37 -25.39 -16.23
N ILE A 475 -40.11 -25.41 -16.66
CA ILE A 475 -38.97 -25.88 -15.91
C ILE A 475 -38.22 -24.65 -15.42
N GLY A 476 -38.29 -24.40 -14.12
CA GLY A 476 -37.67 -23.21 -13.52
C GLY A 476 -36.21 -23.40 -13.18
N ASN A 477 -35.46 -22.29 -13.14
CA ASN A 477 -34.11 -22.20 -12.59
C ASN A 477 -33.12 -23.21 -13.18
N LEU A 478 -33.11 -23.39 -14.51
CA LEU A 478 -32.10 -24.21 -15.17
C LEU A 478 -30.80 -23.44 -15.36
N LEU A 479 -29.71 -24.10 -14.99
CA LEU A 479 -28.37 -23.59 -15.22
C LEU A 479 -27.99 -23.74 -16.68
N GLU A 480 -27.09 -22.88 -17.12
CA GLU A 480 -26.39 -23.07 -18.39
C GLU A 480 -25.76 -24.47 -18.47
N GLY A 481 -25.99 -25.13 -19.60
CA GLY A 481 -25.64 -26.53 -19.79
C GLY A 481 -26.49 -27.21 -20.87
N GLU A 482 -26.17 -28.47 -21.12
CA GLU A 482 -26.87 -29.34 -22.07
C GLU A 482 -27.70 -30.38 -21.30
N TYR A 483 -28.97 -30.47 -21.68
CA TYR A 483 -29.96 -31.36 -21.08
C TYR A 483 -30.68 -32.15 -22.15
N VAL A 484 -31.28 -33.28 -21.78
CA VAL A 484 -32.11 -34.09 -22.67
C VAL A 484 -33.52 -34.17 -22.10
N LEU A 485 -34.48 -33.53 -22.76
CA LEU A 485 -35.89 -33.62 -22.42
C LEU A 485 -36.49 -34.83 -23.14
N LYS A 486 -37.05 -35.77 -22.38
CA LYS A 486 -37.73 -36.95 -22.93
C LYS A 486 -39.21 -36.93 -22.56
N GLU A 487 -40.06 -37.09 -23.56
CA GLU A 487 -41.46 -37.43 -23.33
C GLU A 487 -41.52 -38.88 -22.87
N THR A 488 -42.10 -39.12 -21.70
CA THR A 488 -42.25 -40.44 -21.07
C THR A 488 -43.66 -41.00 -21.25
N LYS A 489 -44.64 -40.11 -21.41
CA LYS A 489 -46.02 -40.47 -21.74
C LYS A 489 -46.61 -39.43 -22.68
N ALA A 490 -47.06 -39.88 -23.85
CA ALA A 490 -47.79 -39.04 -24.78
C ALA A 490 -49.20 -38.73 -24.26
N PRO A 491 -49.81 -37.61 -24.66
CA PRO A 491 -51.24 -37.36 -24.48
C PRO A 491 -52.09 -38.50 -25.05
N SER A 492 -53.30 -38.69 -24.52
CA SER A 492 -54.20 -39.76 -24.98
C SER A 492 -54.49 -39.64 -26.48
N GLY A 493 -54.29 -40.74 -27.21
CA GLY A 493 -54.48 -40.79 -28.67
C GLY A 493 -53.31 -40.24 -29.49
N TYR A 494 -52.14 -39.98 -28.89
CA TYR A 494 -50.95 -39.48 -29.58
C TYR A 494 -49.75 -40.43 -29.44
N LYS A 495 -48.81 -40.34 -30.39
CA LYS A 495 -47.52 -41.04 -30.32
C LYS A 495 -46.50 -40.22 -29.53
N LEU A 496 -45.49 -40.89 -28.95
CA LEU A 496 -44.38 -40.24 -28.25
C LEU A 496 -43.54 -39.38 -29.20
N ALA A 497 -43.16 -38.19 -28.74
CA ALA A 497 -42.18 -37.33 -29.41
C ALA A 497 -40.76 -37.88 -29.28
N ALA A 498 -39.93 -37.58 -30.30
CA ALA A 498 -38.49 -37.82 -30.20
C ALA A 498 -37.86 -36.95 -29.09
N PRO A 499 -36.84 -37.45 -28.37
CA PRO A 499 -36.09 -36.67 -27.39
C PRO A 499 -35.56 -35.36 -27.95
N ILE A 500 -35.48 -34.34 -27.09
CA ILE A 500 -35.02 -32.99 -27.45
C ILE A 500 -33.80 -32.66 -26.60
N THR A 501 -32.71 -32.24 -27.25
CA THR A 501 -31.57 -31.67 -26.54
C THR A 501 -31.84 -30.20 -26.28
N VAL A 502 -31.69 -29.76 -25.04
CA VAL A 502 -31.86 -28.37 -24.60
C VAL A 502 -30.50 -27.81 -24.23
N HIS A 503 -30.02 -26.81 -24.96
CA HIS A 503 -28.81 -26.06 -24.66
C HIS A 503 -29.18 -24.72 -24.05
N VAL A 504 -28.98 -24.58 -22.74
CA VAL A 504 -29.11 -23.29 -22.05
C VAL A 504 -27.74 -22.61 -22.14
N LEU A 505 -27.67 -21.41 -22.73
CA LEU A 505 -26.44 -20.70 -23.10
C LEU A 505 -26.53 -19.23 -22.67
N GLY A 506 -25.92 -18.80 -21.58
CA GLY A 506 -25.96 -17.42 -21.10
C GLY A 506 -27.37 -16.84 -20.98
N ASN A 507 -27.79 -16.08 -22.02
CA ASN A 507 -29.10 -15.46 -22.20
C ASN A 507 -29.86 -16.00 -23.44
N LYS A 508 -29.63 -17.26 -23.80
CA LYS A 508 -30.25 -17.92 -24.96
C LYS A 508 -30.55 -19.37 -24.59
N VAL A 509 -31.63 -19.92 -25.15
CA VAL A 509 -31.86 -21.36 -25.12
C VAL A 509 -32.01 -21.85 -26.56
N VAL A 510 -31.25 -22.89 -26.92
CA VAL A 510 -31.31 -23.55 -28.23
C VAL A 510 -31.79 -24.97 -28.01
N PHE A 511 -32.70 -25.43 -28.87
CA PHE A 511 -33.27 -26.76 -28.80
C PHE A 511 -32.93 -27.53 -30.07
N THR A 512 -32.49 -28.77 -29.91
CA THR A 512 -32.17 -29.67 -31.02
C THR A 512 -33.10 -30.87 -31.00
N GLN A 513 -33.84 -31.12 -32.08
CA GLN A 513 -34.66 -32.32 -32.24
C GLN A 513 -34.35 -32.95 -33.61
N GLN A 514 -33.98 -34.23 -33.62
CA GLN A 514 -33.63 -34.96 -34.86
C GLN A 514 -32.61 -34.23 -35.75
N GLY A 515 -31.62 -33.55 -35.15
CA GLY A 515 -30.58 -32.80 -35.86
C GLY A 515 -30.96 -31.38 -36.29
N ILE A 516 -32.21 -30.96 -36.10
CA ILE A 516 -32.65 -29.59 -36.41
C ILE A 516 -32.56 -28.73 -35.16
N GLN A 517 -31.84 -27.61 -35.25
CA GLN A 517 -31.73 -26.61 -34.19
C GLN A 517 -32.77 -25.50 -34.36
N LYS A 518 -33.38 -25.08 -33.25
CA LYS A 518 -34.27 -23.93 -33.18
C LYS A 518 -34.01 -23.13 -31.90
N ASP A 519 -34.00 -21.82 -32.03
CA ASP A 519 -33.91 -20.91 -30.90
C ASP A 519 -35.24 -20.90 -30.13
N GLY A 520 -35.14 -20.86 -28.80
CA GLY A 520 -36.29 -20.64 -27.93
C GLY A 520 -36.85 -19.24 -28.12
N VAL A 521 -38.18 -19.13 -28.05
CA VAL A 521 -38.86 -17.83 -28.08
C VAL A 521 -38.82 -17.23 -26.68
N PRO A 522 -38.12 -16.09 -26.47
CA PRO A 522 -38.09 -15.44 -25.16
C PRO A 522 -39.46 -14.84 -24.83
N SER A 523 -39.87 -14.93 -23.57
CA SER A 523 -40.97 -14.14 -23.01
C SER A 523 -40.56 -12.68 -22.81
N ALA A 524 -41.56 -11.81 -22.58
CA ALA A 524 -41.35 -10.39 -22.34
C ALA A 524 -40.46 -10.09 -21.11
N ASP A 525 -40.36 -11.02 -20.15
CA ASP A 525 -39.46 -10.91 -19.00
C ASP A 525 -37.99 -11.21 -19.32
N GLY A 526 -37.69 -11.81 -20.48
CA GLY A 526 -36.33 -12.19 -20.90
C GLY A 526 -35.72 -13.39 -20.14
N PHE A 527 -36.47 -14.06 -19.27
CA PHE A 527 -35.97 -15.17 -18.44
C PHE A 527 -36.58 -16.53 -18.78
N THR A 528 -37.70 -16.56 -19.51
CA THR A 528 -38.32 -17.82 -19.93
C THR A 528 -38.22 -18.00 -21.45
N TYR A 529 -37.70 -19.15 -21.87
CA TYR A 529 -37.58 -19.50 -23.28
C TYR A 529 -38.54 -20.63 -23.61
N THR A 530 -39.46 -20.38 -24.54
CA THR A 530 -40.51 -21.33 -24.92
C THR A 530 -40.10 -22.12 -26.16
N MET A 531 -40.37 -23.44 -26.14
CA MET A 531 -40.32 -24.33 -27.29
C MET A 531 -41.67 -24.99 -27.52
N THR A 532 -42.07 -25.08 -28.78
CA THR A 532 -43.25 -25.84 -29.21
C THR A 532 -42.87 -27.27 -29.59
N ILE A 533 -43.47 -28.25 -28.93
CA ILE A 533 -43.28 -29.69 -29.20
C ILE A 533 -44.57 -30.27 -29.79
N THR A 534 -44.50 -30.85 -30.98
CA THR A 534 -45.64 -31.47 -31.67
C THR A 534 -45.73 -32.97 -31.38
N ASN A 535 -46.94 -33.54 -31.26
CA ASN A 535 -47.15 -35.00 -31.32
C ASN A 535 -48.08 -35.31 -32.48
N SER A 536 -47.79 -36.40 -33.18
CA SER A 536 -48.67 -36.89 -34.24
C SER A 536 -49.73 -37.77 -33.62
N SER A 537 -50.98 -37.64 -34.09
CA SER A 537 -52.07 -38.51 -33.67
C SER A 537 -51.66 -39.98 -33.88
N GLY A 538 -51.99 -40.81 -32.90
CA GLY A 538 -51.97 -42.24 -33.05
C GLY A 538 -52.92 -42.66 -34.17
N THR A 539 -52.67 -43.81 -34.76
CA THR A 539 -53.73 -44.49 -35.49
C THR A 539 -54.81 -44.80 -34.47
N GLU A 540 -55.96 -44.15 -34.55
CA GLU A 540 -57.19 -44.80 -34.08
C GLU A 540 -57.22 -46.13 -34.84
N LEU A 541 -56.98 -47.24 -34.14
CA LEU A 541 -57.37 -48.52 -34.69
C LEU A 541 -58.84 -48.34 -35.08
N PRO A 542 -59.26 -48.67 -36.32
CA PRO A 542 -60.67 -48.60 -36.64
C PRO A 542 -61.37 -49.41 -35.57
N MET A 543 -62.25 -48.78 -34.78
CA MET A 543 -63.21 -49.55 -34.02
C MET A 543 -63.87 -50.45 -35.07
N THR A 544 -63.69 -51.77 -34.97
CA THR A 544 -64.45 -52.71 -35.78
C THR A 544 -65.90 -52.57 -35.32
N GLY A 545 -66.62 -51.71 -36.05
CA GLY A 545 -67.92 -51.15 -35.67
C GLY A 545 -68.22 -49.80 -36.32
N GLY A 546 -67.64 -49.53 -37.50
CA GLY A 546 -67.97 -48.34 -38.30
C GLY A 546 -69.43 -48.31 -38.74
N SER A 547 -69.93 -47.14 -39.11
CA SER A 547 -71.33 -46.88 -39.52
C SER A 547 -71.90 -47.86 -40.57
N GLY A 548 -71.05 -48.49 -41.39
CA GLY A 548 -71.45 -49.52 -42.34
C GLY A 548 -72.03 -50.79 -41.71
N VAL A 549 -71.60 -51.19 -40.50
CA VAL A 549 -72.15 -52.37 -39.80
C VAL A 549 -73.57 -52.09 -39.28
N LYS A 550 -73.88 -50.85 -38.87
CA LYS A 550 -75.25 -50.46 -38.48
C LYS A 550 -76.20 -50.55 -39.67
N LEU A 551 -75.77 -50.12 -40.85
CA LEU A 551 -76.55 -50.26 -42.07
C LEU A 551 -76.78 -51.74 -42.42
N LEU A 552 -75.75 -52.59 -42.34
CA LEU A 552 -75.87 -54.04 -42.58
C LEU A 552 -76.76 -54.74 -41.54
N MET A 553 -76.70 -54.37 -40.26
CA MET A 553 -77.61 -54.90 -39.23
C MET A 553 -79.06 -54.45 -39.46
N ILE A 554 -79.29 -53.19 -39.87
CA ILE A 554 -80.62 -52.69 -40.20
C ILE A 554 -81.18 -53.45 -41.42
N ILE A 555 -80.40 -53.61 -42.48
CA ILE A 555 -80.78 -54.39 -43.67
C ILE A 555 -81.06 -55.85 -43.28
N GLY A 556 -80.19 -56.48 -42.48
CA GLY A 556 -80.38 -57.85 -42.00
C GLY A 556 -81.65 -58.01 -41.15
N THR A 557 -81.93 -57.08 -40.26
CA THR A 557 -83.14 -57.10 -39.42
C THR A 557 -84.40 -56.93 -40.27
N VAL A 558 -84.38 -56.03 -41.26
CA VAL A 558 -85.48 -55.85 -42.22
C VAL A 558 -85.70 -57.11 -43.04
N LEU A 559 -84.64 -57.78 -43.51
CA LEU A 559 -84.75 -59.04 -44.25
C LEU A 559 -85.35 -60.17 -43.40
N VAL A 560 -84.97 -60.26 -42.11
CA VAL A 560 -85.56 -61.25 -41.18
C VAL A 560 -87.04 -60.94 -40.92
N VAL A 561 -87.41 -59.68 -40.72
CA VAL A 561 -88.82 -59.28 -40.53
C VAL A 561 -89.65 -59.56 -41.79
N ILE A 562 -89.13 -59.27 -42.99
CA ILE A 562 -89.81 -59.59 -44.26
C ILE A 562 -89.97 -61.10 -44.41
N SER A 563 -88.93 -61.87 -44.08
CA SER A 563 -88.97 -63.34 -44.18
C SER A 563 -89.96 -63.95 -43.19
N LEU A 564 -90.00 -63.47 -41.94
CA LEU A 564 -90.98 -63.89 -40.94
C LEU A 564 -92.39 -63.45 -41.32
N SER A 565 -92.56 -62.25 -41.88
CA SER A 565 -93.87 -61.76 -42.34
C SER A 565 -94.38 -62.55 -43.54
N TYR A 566 -93.49 -62.91 -44.48
CA TYR A 566 -93.83 -63.74 -45.64
C TYR A 566 -94.12 -65.19 -45.22
N GLY A 567 -93.31 -65.76 -44.32
CA GLY A 567 -93.55 -67.07 -43.72
C GLY A 567 -94.87 -67.12 -42.95
N PHE A 568 -95.18 -66.09 -42.16
CA PHE A 568 -96.46 -65.96 -41.48
C PHE A 568 -97.62 -65.79 -42.46
N ARG A 569 -97.43 -65.03 -43.55
CA ARG A 569 -98.47 -64.85 -44.59
C ARG A 569 -98.73 -66.15 -45.36
N LEU A 570 -97.71 -66.94 -45.66
CA LEU A 570 -97.84 -68.27 -46.27
C LEU A 570 -98.48 -69.27 -45.31
N TRP A 571 -98.08 -69.28 -44.04
CA TRP A 571 -98.71 -70.08 -42.99
C TRP A 571 -100.20 -69.71 -42.84
N TYR A 572 -100.51 -68.42 -42.75
CA TYR A 572 -101.87 -67.91 -42.63
C TYR A 572 -102.74 -68.16 -43.87
N ARG A 573 -102.16 -68.20 -45.08
CA ARG A 573 -102.86 -68.62 -46.31
C ARG A 573 -103.13 -70.13 -46.34
N ARG A 574 -102.18 -70.94 -45.90
CA ARG A 574 -102.32 -72.40 -45.79
C ARG A 574 -103.42 -72.79 -44.81
N GLU A 575 -103.55 -72.10 -43.69
CA GLU A 575 -104.62 -72.33 -42.70
C GLU A 575 -106.03 -71.96 -43.22
N ARG A 576 -106.13 -71.08 -44.24
CA ARG A 576 -107.41 -70.63 -44.82
C ARG A 576 -107.79 -71.26 -46.16
N GLY A 577 -106.95 -72.15 -46.72
CA GLY A 577 -107.24 -72.87 -47.97
C GLY A 577 -107.30 -71.96 -49.22
N GLU A 578 -106.65 -70.81 -49.18
CA GLU A 578 -106.53 -69.90 -50.34
C GLU A 578 -105.17 -70.16 -51.01
N GLU A 579 -105.16 -70.68 -52.25
CA GLU A 579 -103.93 -70.86 -53.05
C GLU A 579 -103.22 -69.51 -53.36
#